data_AF-A0A6G7ZWF4-F1
#
_entry.id   AF-A0A6G7ZWF4-F1
#
_cell.length_a   1.000
_cell.length_b   1.000
_cell.length_c   1.000
_cell.angle_alpha   90.00
_cell.angle_beta   90.00
_cell.angle_gamma   90.00
#
_symmetry.space_group_name_H-M   'P 1'
#
loop_
_entity.id
_entity.type
_entity.pdbx_description
1 polymer ?
#
loop_
_entity_poly.entity_id
_entity_poly.type
_entity_poly.pdbx_seq_one_letter_code
_entity_poly.pdbx_strand_id
1 'polypeptide(L)'
;MTSSDGDEIQSTLDYVEENVRFDDVSDIGSTSVKVCYRIREVSESEVNVIFATGAAGRDEEKIGKMITSDFPAVLKSLKNYIESSTFA
;
A
#
# COMPACT_ATOMS: atom_id res chain seq x y z
N MET A 1 -0.35 9.96 -1.13
CA MET A 1 1.02 10.06 -1.67
C MET A 1 1.11 11.37 -2.43
N THR A 2 2.24 12.07 -2.37
CA THR A 2 2.47 13.28 -3.19
C THR A 2 3.35 12.91 -4.38
N SER A 3 3.05 13.45 -5.56
CA SER A 3 3.91 13.31 -6.73
C SER A 3 5.25 14.03 -6.51
N SER A 4 6.23 13.82 -7.39
CA SER A 4 7.51 14.54 -7.37
C SER A 4 7.38 16.06 -7.45
N ASP A 5 6.21 16.55 -7.89
CA ASP A 5 5.92 17.96 -8.12
C ASP A 5 5.08 18.56 -6.98
N GLY A 6 4.74 17.75 -5.95
CA GLY A 6 3.92 18.15 -4.81
C GLY A 6 2.42 18.00 -5.04
N ASP A 7 2.00 17.46 -6.19
CA ASP A 7 0.58 17.25 -6.49
C ASP A 7 0.02 16.05 -5.72
N GLU A 8 -1.25 16.13 -5.37
CA GLU A 8 -2.00 15.03 -4.77
C GLU A 8 -2.09 13.85 -5.74
N ILE A 9 -1.66 12.67 -5.32
CA ILE A 9 -1.89 11.44 -6.08
C ILE A 9 -3.29 10.94 -5.76
N GLN A 10 -4.16 10.95 -6.77
CA GLN A 10 -5.47 10.34 -6.68
C GLN A 10 -5.35 8.82 -6.86
N SER A 11 -5.84 8.08 -5.87
CA SER A 11 -5.98 6.62 -5.95
C SER A 11 -7.44 6.21 -5.98
N THR A 12 -7.74 5.14 -6.71
CA THR A 12 -9.06 4.53 -6.81
C THR A 12 -9.01 3.11 -6.30
N LEU A 13 -9.91 2.75 -5.38
CA LEU A 13 -10.08 1.37 -4.94
C LEU A 13 -10.71 0.55 -6.08
N ASP A 14 -9.99 -0.45 -6.57
CA ASP A 14 -10.48 -1.32 -7.65
C ASP A 14 -11.19 -2.58 -7.12
N TYR A 15 -10.87 -2.97 -5.89
CA TYR A 15 -11.38 -4.16 -5.23
C TYR A 15 -11.32 -3.96 -3.72
N VAL A 16 -12.41 -4.32 -3.03
CA VAL A 16 -12.48 -4.30 -1.57
C VAL A 16 -13.21 -5.55 -1.10
N GLU A 17 -12.62 -6.21 -0.11
CA GLU A 17 -13.20 -7.32 0.61
C GLU A 17 -12.86 -7.16 2.08
N GLU A 18 -13.91 -6.96 2.87
CA GLU A 18 -13.81 -6.60 4.27
C GLU A 18 -12.93 -7.59 5.05
N ASN A 19 -12.01 -7.07 5.85
CA ASN A 19 -11.08 -7.84 6.70
C ASN A 19 -10.15 -8.83 5.96
N VAL A 20 -10.14 -8.83 4.63
CA VAL A 20 -9.32 -9.74 3.82
C VAL A 20 -8.36 -8.97 2.93
N ARG A 21 -8.85 -8.02 2.12
CA ARG A 21 -8.02 -7.34 1.14
C ARG A 21 -8.65 -6.10 0.55
N PHE A 22 -7.80 -5.24 0.01
CA PHE A 22 -8.18 -4.24 -0.97
C PHE A 22 -7.03 -4.04 -1.94
N ASP A 23 -7.34 -3.63 -3.17
CA ASP A 23 -6.35 -3.08 -4.09
C ASP A 23 -6.76 -1.67 -4.52
N ASP A 24 -5.76 -0.83 -4.72
CA ASP A 24 -5.94 0.51 -5.25
C ASP A 24 -5.00 0.76 -6.43
N VAL A 25 -5.45 1.64 -7.31
CA VAL A 25 -4.75 2.00 -8.53
C VAL A 25 -4.62 3.51 -8.60
N SER A 26 -3.40 3.96 -8.88
CA SER A 26 -3.04 5.35 -9.09
C SER A 26 -2.28 5.50 -10.39
N ASP A 27 -2.56 6.56 -11.14
CA ASP A 27 -1.75 6.92 -12.31
C ASP A 27 -0.80 8.06 -11.95
N ILE A 28 0.50 7.85 -12.21
CA ILE A 28 1.56 8.83 -11.99
C ILE A 28 2.21 9.12 -13.35
N GLY A 29 1.79 10.23 -13.97
CA GLY A 29 2.18 10.55 -15.35
C GLY A 29 1.69 9.46 -16.32
N SER A 30 2.61 8.81 -17.02
CA SER A 30 2.30 7.70 -17.94
C SER A 30 2.56 6.30 -17.34
N THR A 31 2.63 6.20 -16.01
CA THR A 31 2.87 4.95 -15.31
C THR A 31 1.70 4.66 -14.38
N SER A 32 1.08 3.50 -14.57
CA SER A 32 0.02 3.03 -13.69
C SER A 32 0.64 2.23 -12.55
N VAL A 33 0.18 2.49 -11.34
CA VAL A 33 0.65 1.84 -10.10
C VAL A 33 -0.53 1.14 -9.48
N LYS A 34 -0.36 -0.15 -9.19
CA LYS A 34 -1.31 -0.93 -8.40
C LYS A 34 -0.69 -1.32 -7.08
N VAL A 35 -1.39 -1.05 -5.98
CA VAL A 35 -1.00 -1.46 -4.63
C VAL A 35 -2.03 -2.46 -4.13
N CYS A 36 -1.57 -3.64 -3.70
CA CYS A 36 -2.40 -4.73 -3.21
C CYS A 36 -2.11 -4.97 -1.73
N TYR A 37 -3.17 -5.02 -0.94
CA TYR A 37 -3.12 -5.24 0.50
C TYR A 37 -3.82 -6.54 0.82
N ARG A 38 -3.17 -7.43 1.56
CA ARG A 38 -3.75 -8.69 2.02
C ARG A 38 -3.59 -8.79 3.51
N ILE A 39 -4.65 -9.17 4.20
CA ILE A 39 -4.64 -9.55 5.60
C ILE A 39 -4.87 -11.06 5.64
N ARG A 40 -3.96 -11.77 6.29
CA ARG A 40 -4.06 -13.22 6.48
C ARG A 40 -4.00 -13.52 7.96
N GLU A 41 -5.00 -14.22 8.45
CA GLU A 41 -4.96 -14.77 9.79
C GLU A 41 -3.81 -15.78 9.91
N VAL A 42 -3.04 -15.65 10.99
CA VAL A 42 -2.02 -16.62 11.39
C VAL A 42 -2.50 -17.38 12.63
N SER A 43 -3.15 -16.68 13.56
CA SER A 43 -3.85 -17.22 14.73
C SER A 43 -4.91 -16.24 15.22
N GLU A 44 -5.67 -16.60 16.26
CA GLU A 44 -6.71 -15.75 16.87
C GLU A 44 -6.21 -14.35 17.29
N SER A 45 -4.92 -14.20 17.57
CA SER A 45 -4.32 -12.93 18.01
C SER A 45 -3.23 -12.40 17.07
N GLU A 46 -3.03 -13.03 15.92
CA GLU A 46 -1.95 -12.66 15.00
C GLU A 46 -2.41 -12.67 13.55
N VAL A 47 -2.11 -11.57 12.85
CA VAL A 47 -2.35 -11.44 11.41
C VAL A 47 -1.04 -11.09 10.71
N ASN A 48 -0.89 -11.61 9.50
CA ASN A 48 0.13 -11.20 8.55
C ASN A 48 -0.49 -10.23 7.55
N VAL A 49 0.06 -9.02 7.48
CA VAL A 49 -0.33 -8.02 6.48
C VAL A 49 0.72 -7.96 5.39
N ILE A 50 0.31 -8.29 4.16
CA ILE A 50 1.17 -8.32 2.98
C ILE A 50 0.83 -7.12 2.10
N PHE A 51 1.87 -6.39 1.72
CA PHE A 51 1.78 -5.27 0.78
C PHE A 51 2.56 -5.65 -0.46
N ALA A 52 1.92 -5.56 -1.62
CA ALA A 52 2.56 -5.80 -2.91
C ALA A 52 2.29 -4.62 -3.83
N THR A 53 3.27 -4.25 -4.63
CA THR A 53 3.15 -3.21 -5.64
C THR A 53 3.51 -3.72 -7.01
N GLY A 54 2.76 -3.26 -8.00
CA GLY A 54 3.12 -3.32 -9.40
C GLY A 54 3.15 -1.91 -9.98
N ALA A 55 4.12 -1.63 -10.82
CA ALA A 55 4.13 -0.47 -11.68
C ALA A 55 4.23 -0.95 -13.13
N ALA A 56 3.50 -0.31 -14.03
CA ALA A 56 3.54 -0.59 -15.45
C ALA A 56 3.52 0.73 -16.23
N GLY A 57 4.50 0.91 -17.12
CA GLY A 57 4.60 2.10 -17.95
C GLY A 57 6.03 2.56 -18.16
N ARG A 58 6.18 3.78 -18.71
CA ARG A 58 7.50 4.30 -19.13
C ARG A 58 8.50 4.40 -17.98
N ASP A 59 8.04 4.72 -16.78
CA ASP A 59 8.90 5.00 -15.62
C ASP A 59 8.76 3.92 -14.53
N GLU A 60 8.36 2.70 -14.90
CA GLU A 60 8.03 1.62 -13.95
C GLU A 60 9.15 1.32 -12.95
N GLU A 61 10.41 1.30 -13.37
CA GLU A 61 11.53 0.99 -12.49
C GLU A 61 11.77 2.12 -11.48
N LYS A 62 11.73 3.36 -11.95
CA LYS A 62 11.95 4.56 -11.12
C LYS A 62 10.83 4.70 -10.10
N ILE A 63 9.59 4.66 -10.56
CA ILE A 63 8.41 4.80 -9.71
C ILE A 63 8.29 3.61 -8.76
N GLY A 64 8.52 2.39 -9.23
CA GLY A 64 8.53 1.19 -8.39
C GLY A 64 9.52 1.30 -7.22
N LYS A 65 10.75 1.76 -7.48
CA LYS A 65 11.75 2.00 -6.42
C LYS A 65 11.35 3.11 -5.45
N MET A 66 10.85 4.23 -5.96
CA MET A 66 10.39 5.35 -5.12
C MET A 66 9.26 4.94 -4.19
N ILE A 67 8.35 4.09 -4.65
CA ILE A 67 7.21 3.63 -3.85
C ILE A 67 7.68 2.62 -2.80
N THR A 68 8.50 1.66 -3.21
CA THR A 68 8.93 0.56 -2.31
C THR A 68 9.99 0.97 -1.29
N SER A 69 10.69 2.09 -1.48
CA SER A 69 11.73 2.54 -0.54
C SER A 69 11.19 2.82 0.87
N ASP A 70 9.96 3.32 0.95
CA ASP A 70 9.37 3.78 2.22
C ASP A 70 8.53 2.69 2.91
N PHE A 71 8.30 1.57 2.21
CA PHE A 71 7.43 0.48 2.68
C PHE A 71 7.83 -0.07 4.05
N PRO A 72 9.11 -0.37 4.33
CA PRO A 72 9.50 -0.87 5.64
C PRO A 72 9.12 0.08 6.79
N ALA A 73 9.25 1.39 6.57
CA ALA A 73 8.92 2.39 7.58
C ALA A 73 7.39 2.52 7.78
N VAL A 74 6.62 2.46 6.69
CA VAL A 74 5.15 2.48 6.73
C VAL A 74 4.61 1.25 7.47
N LEU A 75 5.08 0.05 7.13
CA LEU A 75 4.66 -1.19 7.78
C LEU A 75 5.01 -1.22 9.27
N LYS A 76 6.20 -0.73 9.63
CA LYS A 76 6.59 -0.59 11.03
C LYS A 76 5.67 0.38 11.78
N SER A 77 5.31 1.50 11.16
CA SER A 77 4.42 2.49 11.77
C SER A 77 3.01 1.94 11.94
N LEU A 78 2.49 1.20 10.96
CA LEU A 78 1.20 0.50 11.06
C LEU A 78 1.20 -0.53 12.19
N LYS A 79 2.24 -1.36 12.28
CA LYS A 79 2.39 -2.33 13.37
C LYS A 79 2.36 -1.63 14.73
N ASN A 80 3.14 -0.57 14.91
CA ASN A 80 3.17 0.19 16.16
C ASN A 80 1.82 0.83 16.49
N TYR A 81 1.12 1.36 15.48
CA TYR A 81 -0.20 1.94 15.66
C TYR A 81 -1.20 0.90 16.17
N ILE A 82 -1.24 -0.29 15.55
CA ILE A 82 -2.14 -1.36 15.96
C ILE A 82 -1.79 -1.86 17.38
N GLU A 83 -0.51 -2.10 17.67
CA GLU A 83 -0.06 -2.61 18.97
C GLU A 83 -0.24 -1.61 20.12
N SER A 84 -0.27 -0.31 19.83
CA SER A 84 -0.57 0.73 20.82
C SER A 84 -2.06 1.07 20.91
N SER A 85 -2.86 0.64 19.94
CA SER A 85 -4.29 0.84 19.93
C SER A 85 -4.96 -0.18 20.84
N THR A 86 -5.58 0.28 21.92
CA THR A 86 -6.54 -0.55 22.65
C THR A 86 -7.84 -0.51 21.87
N PHE A 87 -8.15 -1.59 21.14
CA PHE A 87 -9.46 -1.76 20.54
C PHE A 87 -10.43 -2.12 21.68
N ALA A 88 -11.43 -1.25 21.88
CA ALA A 88 -12.44 -1.41 22.92
C ALA A 88 -13.49 -2.46 22.56
#